data_AF-A0A2H0NLU4-F1
#
_entry.id   AF-A0A2H0NLU4-F1
#
_cell.length_a   1.000
_cell.length_b   1.000
_cell.length_c   1.000
_cell.angle_alpha   90.00
_cell.angle_beta   90.00
_cell.angle_gamma   90.00
#
_symmetry.space_group_name_H-M   'P 1'
#
loop_
_entity.id
_entity.type
_entity.pdbx_description
1 polymer ?
#
loop_
_entity_poly.entity_id
_entity_poly.type
_entity_poly.pdbx_seq_one_letter_code
_entity_poly.pdbx_strand_id
1 'polypeptide(L)'
;MKIFIPFFLLFATLSVHAAELPGIPAFIDEMVARHQFKRAELVRVFRRAEQRPDVIEAISKPATLKPWPEYRANFVNRERIEGGLKFWQKNGAALTRAQRE
;
A
#
# COMPACT_ATOMS: atom_id res chain seq x y z
N MET A 1 -24.56 26.02 -44.44
CA MET A 1 -24.13 26.38 -43.06
C MET A 1 -24.15 25.12 -42.21
N LYS A 2 -22.99 24.57 -41.86
CA LYS A 2 -22.84 23.39 -41.00
C LYS A 2 -22.43 23.89 -39.61
N ILE A 3 -23.32 23.79 -38.64
CA ILE A 3 -23.07 24.19 -37.26
C ILE A 3 -22.31 23.03 -36.59
N PHE A 4 -21.03 23.25 -36.30
CA PHE A 4 -20.18 22.33 -35.55
C PHE A 4 -20.38 22.62 -34.06
N ILE A 5 -21.03 21.72 -33.33
CA ILE A 5 -21.15 21.79 -31.87
C ILE A 5 -19.98 20.97 -31.29
N PRO A 6 -19.07 21.55 -30.49
CA PRO A 6 -18.06 20.76 -29.82
C PRO A 6 -18.72 20.06 -28.63
N PHE A 7 -18.80 18.73 -28.72
CA PHE A 7 -19.16 17.83 -27.63
C PHE A 7 -18.00 17.81 -26.62
N PHE A 8 -18.02 18.75 -25.67
CA PHE A 8 -17.08 18.78 -24.56
C PHE A 8 -17.52 17.74 -23.53
N LEU A 9 -17.04 16.50 -23.71
CA LEU A 9 -17.14 15.44 -22.70
C LEU A 9 -16.39 15.88 -21.45
N LEU A 10 -17.15 16.35 -20.46
CA LEU A 10 -16.69 16.51 -19.09
C LEU A 10 -16.41 15.11 -18.52
N PHE A 11 -15.18 14.62 -18.68
CA PHE A 11 -14.68 13.47 -17.92
C PHE A 11 -14.56 13.90 -16.45
N ALA A 12 -15.68 13.83 -15.72
CA ALA A 12 -15.64 13.88 -14.27
C ALA A 12 -14.96 12.59 -13.81
N THR A 13 -13.70 12.69 -13.38
CA THR A 13 -13.03 11.60 -12.67
C THR A 13 -13.79 11.37 -11.38
N LEU A 14 -14.64 10.34 -11.33
CA LEU A 14 -15.22 9.84 -10.09
C LEU A 14 -14.07 9.27 -9.26
N SER A 15 -13.43 10.11 -8.46
CA SER A 15 -12.58 9.65 -7.38
C SER A 15 -13.50 9.05 -6.33
N VAL A 16 -13.66 7.73 -6.34
CA VAL A 16 -14.32 7.01 -5.26
C VAL A 16 -13.50 7.29 -3.99
N HIS A 17 -14.03 8.14 -3.13
CA HIS A 17 -13.38 8.45 -1.86
C HIS A 17 -13.47 7.21 -0.98
N ALA A 18 -12.38 6.81 -0.31
CA ALA A 18 -12.39 5.61 0.51
C ALA A 18 -13.47 5.64 1.60
N ALA A 19 -13.88 6.83 2.07
CA ALA A 19 -15.00 6.99 2.99
C ALA A 19 -16.32 6.34 2.54
N GLU A 20 -16.50 6.12 1.24
CA GLU A 20 -17.70 5.51 0.65
C GLU A 20 -17.54 4.00 0.37
N LEU A 21 -16.37 3.43 0.64
CA LEU A 21 -16.15 1.99 0.48
C LEU A 21 -16.97 1.20 1.51
N PRO A 22 -17.57 0.07 1.10
CA PRO A 22 -18.31 -0.79 2.01
C PRO A 22 -17.40 -1.23 3.17
N GLY A 23 -17.91 -1.11 4.39
CA GLY A 23 -17.21 -1.49 5.63
C GLY A 23 -16.48 -0.35 6.35
N ILE A 24 -16.20 0.78 5.70
CA ILE A 24 -15.52 1.91 6.36
C ILE A 24 -16.34 2.54 7.49
N PRO A 25 -17.67 2.75 7.36
CA PRO A 25 -18.48 3.24 8.49
C PRO A 25 -18.43 2.31 9.71
N ALA A 26 -18.57 0.99 9.49
CA ALA A 26 -18.50 0.00 10.55
C ALA A 26 -17.11 -0.06 11.22
N PHE A 27 -16.04 0.07 10.42
CA PHE A 27 -14.68 0.19 10.93
C PHE A 27 -14.50 1.44 11.80
N ILE A 28 -15.01 2.60 11.36
CA ILE A 28 -14.98 3.83 12.16
C ILE A 28 -15.72 3.63 13.48
N ASP A 29 -16.90 3.00 13.47
CA ASP A 29 -17.67 2.70 14.68
C ASP A 29 -16.88 1.80 15.65
N GLU A 30 -16.22 0.76 15.13
CA GLU A 30 -15.37 -0.12 15.92
C GLU A 30 -14.18 0.63 16.55
N MET A 31 -13.48 1.44 15.77
CA MET A 31 -12.32 2.20 16.26
C MET A 31 -12.70 3.23 17.31
N VAL A 32 -13.90 3.83 17.19
CA VAL A 32 -14.44 4.73 18.23
C VAL A 32 -14.78 3.93 19.49
N ALA A 33 -15.50 2.82 19.37
CA ALA A 33 -15.97 2.06 20.52
C ALA A 33 -14.82 1.37 21.29
N ARG A 34 -13.93 0.67 20.59
CA ARG A 34 -12.88 -0.16 21.19
C ARG A 34 -11.63 0.64 21.56
N HIS A 35 -11.28 1.61 20.72
CA HIS A 35 -10.00 2.30 20.81
C HIS A 35 -10.13 3.80 21.09
N GLN A 36 -11.36 4.31 21.30
CA GLN A 36 -11.65 5.68 21.71
C GLN A 36 -11.12 6.75 20.74
N PHE A 37 -11.02 6.42 19.45
CA PHE A 37 -10.66 7.39 18.41
C PHE A 37 -11.77 8.44 18.24
N LYS A 38 -11.39 9.65 17.83
CA LYS A 38 -12.37 10.68 17.44
C LYS A 38 -12.91 10.38 16.05
N ARG A 39 -14.22 10.11 15.97
CA ARG A 39 -14.93 9.86 14.70
C ARG A 39 -14.59 10.88 13.60
N ALA A 40 -14.63 12.17 13.93
CA ALA A 40 -14.39 13.25 12.97
C ALA A 40 -12.97 13.21 12.37
N GLU A 41 -11.97 12.74 13.12
CA GLU A 41 -10.61 12.57 12.62
C GLU A 41 -10.53 11.40 11.64
N LEU A 42 -11.12 10.26 11.99
CA LEU A 42 -11.17 9.08 11.11
C LEU A 42 -11.90 9.39 9.80
N VAL A 43 -13.04 10.09 9.84
CA VAL A 43 -13.75 10.52 8.62
C VAL A 43 -12.85 11.42 7.75
N ARG A 44 -12.10 12.36 8.35
CA ARG A 44 -11.14 13.20 7.60
C ARG A 44 -9.97 12.44 7.01
N VAL A 45 -9.54 11.34 7.64
CA VAL A 45 -8.50 10.45 7.11
C VAL A 45 -9.08 9.67 5.93
N PHE A 46 -10.22 9.02 6.07
CA PHE A 46 -10.82 8.22 5.01
C PHE A 46 -11.35 9.03 3.82
N ARG A 47 -11.67 10.31 4.01
CA ARG A 47 -11.91 11.23 2.89
C ARG A 47 -10.68 11.48 2.01
N ARG A 48 -9.48 11.29 2.54
CA ARG A 48 -8.22 11.47 1.80
C ARG A 48 -7.59 10.15 1.37
N ALA A 49 -8.07 9.04 1.92
CA ALA A 49 -7.63 7.73 1.48
C ALA A 49 -8.22 7.43 0.11
N GLU A 50 -7.38 6.87 -0.76
CA GLU A 50 -7.72 6.51 -2.12
C GLU A 50 -7.70 4.99 -2.23
N GLN A 51 -8.68 4.43 -2.94
CA GLN A 51 -8.61 3.04 -3.33
C GLN A 51 -7.46 2.87 -4.33
N ARG A 52 -6.66 1.81 -4.16
CA ARG A 52 -5.51 1.49 -5.01
C ARG A 52 -5.78 0.22 -5.81
N PRO A 53 -6.30 0.32 -7.05
CA PRO A 53 -6.61 -0.85 -7.87
C PRO A 53 -5.41 -1.76 -8.10
N ASP A 54 -4.22 -1.19 -8.22
CA ASP A 54 -2.96 -1.92 -8.38
C ASP A 54 -2.61 -2.78 -7.16
N VAL A 55 -2.90 -2.28 -5.95
CA VAL A 55 -2.73 -3.05 -4.70
C VAL A 55 -3.76 -4.18 -4.62
N ILE A 56 -5.02 -3.92 -4.99
CA ILE A 56 -6.08 -4.92 -5.02
C ILE A 56 -5.74 -6.02 -6.02
N GLU A 57 -5.28 -5.65 -7.22
CA GLU A 57 -4.86 -6.61 -8.22
C GLU A 57 -3.66 -7.44 -7.74
N ALA A 58 -2.67 -6.82 -7.09
CA ALA A 58 -1.51 -7.51 -6.56
C ALA A 58 -1.86 -8.55 -5.48
N ILE A 59 -2.82 -8.25 -4.60
CA ILE A 59 -3.26 -9.19 -3.54
C ILE A 59 -4.22 -10.27 -4.06
N SER A 60 -5.00 -9.98 -5.11
CA SER A 60 -5.97 -10.95 -5.68
C SER A 60 -5.33 -11.97 -6.62
N LYS A 61 -4.11 -11.74 -7.09
CA LYS A 61 -3.40 -12.69 -7.96
C LYS A 61 -3.07 -13.99 -7.19
N PRO A 62 -3.26 -15.18 -7.80
CA PRO A 62 -2.87 -16.43 -7.16
C PRO A 62 -1.35 -16.46 -6.93
N ALA A 63 -0.95 -16.99 -5.78
CA ALA A 63 0.47 -17.17 -5.48
C ALA A 63 1.11 -18.13 -6.48
N THR A 64 2.13 -17.67 -7.19
CA THR A 64 2.92 -18.48 -8.12
C THR A 64 4.29 -18.76 -7.51
N LEU A 65 4.57 -20.03 -7.24
CA LEU A 65 5.89 -20.45 -6.76
C LEU A 65 6.87 -20.47 -7.93
N LYS A 66 8.01 -19.81 -7.75
CA LYS A 66 9.15 -19.96 -8.65
C LYS A 66 9.96 -21.21 -8.28
N PRO A 67 10.57 -21.91 -9.25
CA PRO A 67 11.58 -22.91 -8.96
C PRO A 67 12.67 -22.36 -8.03
N TRP A 68 13.16 -23.18 -7.12
CA TRP A 68 14.13 -22.74 -6.10
C TRP A 68 15.35 -21.99 -6.67
N PRO A 69 15.99 -22.42 -7.77
CA PRO A 69 17.12 -21.69 -8.34
C PRO A 69 16.78 -20.26 -8.76
N GLU A 70 15.61 -20.06 -9.38
CA GLU A 70 15.12 -18.75 -9.81
C GLU A 70 14.75 -17.86 -8.62
N TYR A 71 14.13 -18.44 -7.59
CA TYR A 71 13.84 -17.72 -6.36
C TYR A 71 15.13 -17.25 -5.68
N ARG A 72 16.09 -18.17 -5.49
CA ARG A 72 17.38 -17.89 -4.84
C ARG A 72 18.15 -16.79 -5.57
N ALA A 73 18.16 -16.78 -6.90
CA ALA A 73 18.87 -15.78 -7.70
C ALA A 73 18.37 -14.34 -7.43
N ASN A 74 17.10 -14.16 -7.05
CA ASN A 74 16.56 -12.84 -6.71
C ASN A 74 17.15 -12.28 -5.40
N PHE A 75 17.70 -13.13 -4.51
CA PHE A 75 18.16 -12.74 -3.17
C PHE A 75 19.66 -12.92 -2.96
N VAL A 76 20.25 -13.99 -3.48
CA VAL A 76 21.67 -14.31 -3.35
C VAL A 76 22.38 -13.94 -4.64
N ASN A 77 22.66 -12.65 -4.75
CA ASN A 77 23.37 -12.06 -5.87
C ASN A 77 24.31 -10.96 -5.37
N ARG A 78 25.20 -10.51 -6.25
CA ARG A 78 26.26 -9.54 -5.91
C ARG A 78 25.71 -8.24 -5.32
N GLU A 79 24.68 -7.66 -5.94
CA GLU A 79 24.09 -6.39 -5.51
C GLU A 79 23.56 -6.46 -4.08
N ARG A 80 22.79 -7.51 -3.76
CA ARG A 80 22.24 -7.69 -2.41
C ARG A 80 23.30 -8.03 -1.37
N ILE A 81 24.33 -8.78 -1.75
CA ILE A 81 25.46 -9.09 -0.85
C ILE A 81 26.22 -7.81 -0.50
N GLU A 82 26.56 -6.99 -1.50
CA GLU A 82 27.25 -5.72 -1.28
C GLU A 82 26.40 -4.74 -0.44
N GLY A 83 25.08 -4.68 -0.69
CA GLY A 83 24.14 -3.92 0.14
C GLY A 83 24.08 -4.43 1.58
N GLY A 84 24.06 -5.75 1.76
CA GLY A 84 24.08 -6.40 3.07
C GLY A 84 25.34 -6.12 3.86
N LEU A 85 26.52 -6.15 3.22
CA LEU A 85 27.80 -5.81 3.85
C LEU A 85 27.82 -4.35 4.33
N LYS A 86 27.34 -3.41 3.51
CA LYS A 86 27.21 -1.99 3.89
C LYS A 86 26.26 -1.81 5.07
N PHE A 87 25.11 -2.49 5.04
CA PHE A 87 24.15 -2.46 6.15
C PHE A 87 24.75 -3.03 7.44
N TRP A 88 25.46 -4.16 7.35
CA TRP A 88 26.09 -4.79 8.50
C TRP A 88 27.14 -3.85 9.11
N GLN A 89 28.06 -3.34 8.30
CA GLN A 89 29.10 -2.42 8.79
C GLN A 89 28.50 -1.18 9.46
N LYS A 90 27.45 -0.59 8.85
CA LYS A 90 26.77 0.60 9.41
C LYS A 90 26.05 0.31 10.73
N ASN A 91 25.48 -0.88 10.90
CA ASN A 91 24.58 -1.20 12.02
C ASN A 91 25.17 -2.20 13.03
N GLY A 92 26.50 -2.40 13.03
CA GLY A 92 27.17 -3.43 13.83
C GLY A 92 26.75 -3.47 15.30
N ALA A 93 26.73 -2.32 15.98
CA ALA A 93 26.33 -2.27 17.40
C ALA A 93 24.87 -2.69 17.64
N ALA A 94 23.95 -2.29 16.75
CA ALA A 94 22.54 -2.68 16.84
C ALA A 94 22.37 -4.18 16.55
N LEU A 95 23.10 -4.73 15.59
CA LEU A 95 23.12 -6.16 15.27
C LEU A 95 23.68 -6.98 16.43
N THR A 96 24.79 -6.55 17.04
CA THR A 96 25.37 -7.21 18.21
C THR A 96 24.42 -7.17 19.41
N ARG A 97 23.69 -6.06 19.61
CA ARG A 97 22.66 -6.00 20.66
C ARG A 97 21.54 -7.00 20.38
N ALA A 98 20.98 -7.00 19.18
CA ALA A 98 19.89 -7.90 18.79
C ALA A 98 20.28 -9.38 18.81
N GLN A 99 21.57 -9.72 18.70
CA GLN A 99 22.05 -11.09 18.87
C GLN A 99 22.11 -11.54 20.34
N ARG A 100 22.29 -10.61 21.28
CA ARG A 100 22.43 -10.92 22.72
C ARG A 100 21.09 -11.00 23.45
N GLU A 101 20.12 -10.22 22.99
CA GLU A 101 18.74 -10.22 23.49
C GLU A 101 17.94 -11.36 22.86
#